data_AF-A0A2A4GD66-F1
#
_entry.id   AF-A0A2A4GD66-F1
#
_cell.length_a   1.000
_cell.length_b   1.000
_cell.length_c   1.000
_cell.angle_alpha   90.00
_cell.angle_beta   90.00
_cell.angle_gamma   90.00
#
_symmetry.space_group_name_H-M   'P 1'
#
loop_
_entity.id
_entity.type
_entity.pdbx_description
1 polymer ?
#
loop_
_entity_poly.entity_id
_entity_poly.type
_entity_poly.pdbx_seq_one_letter_code
_entity_poly.pdbx_strand_id
1 'polypeptide(L)'
;MLVGGKGDDTLTGGLGSDTFAFLNGDQGSVGAEAVDRITDFDVQKDTLDLSELLIDEDQAGASLEDYLTLEDNDQGEATLYIASAGDNQIDQHVVFENLSVADMAAAYEIDISGLSSQELSASVIDAMIQQSKLMTD
;
A
#
# COMPACT_ATOMS: atom_id res chain seq x y z
N MET A 1 13.25 -2.78 9.65
CA MET A 1 11.97 -3.49 9.60
C MET A 1 11.13 -3.07 10.78
N LEU A 2 9.95 -2.53 10.50
CA LEU A 2 8.92 -2.09 11.42
C LEU A 2 7.68 -2.90 11.07
N VAL A 3 7.00 -3.46 12.07
CA VAL A 3 5.75 -4.19 11.87
C VAL A 3 4.64 -3.32 12.43
N GLY A 4 3.56 -3.11 11.67
CA GLY A 4 2.37 -2.39 12.16
C GLY A 4 1.81 -3.06 13.39
N GLY A 5 1.45 -4.34 13.27
CA GLY A 5 0.78 -5.07 14.32
C GLY A 5 -0.73 -4.85 14.27
N LYS A 6 -1.43 -5.26 15.33
CA LYS A 6 -2.88 -5.17 15.40
C LYS A 6 -3.38 -3.78 15.78
N GLY A 7 -4.33 -3.29 15.01
CA GLY A 7 -5.06 -2.06 15.30
C GLY A 7 -4.53 -0.90 14.46
N ASP A 8 -4.65 0.31 14.98
CA ASP A 8 -4.20 1.51 14.28
C ASP A 8 -2.81 1.89 14.81
N ASP A 9 -1.78 1.74 13.99
CA ASP A 9 -0.42 2.11 14.36
C ASP A 9 0.09 3.34 13.60
N THR A 10 1.10 4.01 14.19
CA THR A 10 1.82 5.11 13.55
C THR A 10 3.30 4.76 13.51
N LEU A 11 3.82 4.63 12.30
CA LEU A 11 5.16 4.11 12.00
C LEU A 11 6.03 5.21 11.38
N THR A 12 7.26 5.30 11.86
CA THR A 12 8.27 6.23 11.35
C THR A 12 9.57 5.46 11.15
N GLY A 13 10.07 5.40 9.92
CA GLY A 13 11.32 4.68 9.57
C GLY A 13 12.56 5.49 9.95
N GLY A 14 12.52 6.79 9.68
CA GLY A 14 13.60 7.73 9.90
C GLY A 14 14.57 7.80 8.72
N LEU A 15 15.86 7.74 9.02
CA LEU A 15 16.90 7.80 7.99
C LEU A 15 17.31 6.39 7.58
N GLY A 16 17.27 6.11 6.28
CA GLY A 16 17.80 4.86 5.76
C GLY A 16 16.93 4.31 4.64
N SER A 17 17.03 3.00 4.46
CA SER A 17 16.04 2.21 3.74
C SER A 17 15.34 1.36 4.79
N ASP A 18 14.07 1.64 5.01
CA ASP A 18 13.25 0.98 5.99
C ASP A 18 12.29 0.00 5.32
N THR A 19 11.80 -0.96 6.11
CA THR A 19 10.81 -1.94 5.65
C THR A 19 9.64 -1.88 6.61
N PHE A 20 8.46 -1.57 6.11
CA PHE A 20 7.20 -1.58 6.84
C PHE A 20 6.46 -2.85 6.46
N ALA A 21 6.27 -3.75 7.42
CA ALA A 21 5.65 -5.05 7.19
C ALA A 21 4.30 -5.12 7.90
N PHE A 22 3.31 -5.69 7.22
CA PHE A 22 2.00 -5.99 7.78
C PHE A 22 1.78 -7.49 7.62
N LEU A 23 1.37 -8.17 8.69
CA LEU A 23 1.32 -9.62 8.74
C LEU A 23 -0.12 -10.11 8.85
N ASN A 24 -0.38 -11.36 8.44
CA ASN A 24 -1.69 -11.96 8.61
C ASN A 24 -2.09 -12.00 10.10
N GLY A 25 -3.25 -11.42 10.37
CA GLY A 25 -3.81 -11.22 11.69
C GLY A 25 -3.63 -9.82 12.24
N ASP A 26 -2.87 -8.94 11.57
CA ASP A 26 -2.74 -7.52 11.91
C ASP A 26 -3.95 -6.72 11.41
N GLN A 27 -4.51 -7.10 10.26
CA GLN A 27 -5.67 -6.44 9.67
C GLN A 27 -6.90 -6.46 10.57
N GLY A 28 -7.77 -5.49 10.33
CA GLY A 28 -9.06 -5.36 11.00
C GLY A 28 -10.11 -6.30 10.43
N SER A 29 -11.34 -5.83 10.40
CA SER A 29 -12.46 -6.51 9.76
C SER A 29 -13.23 -5.53 8.91
N VAL A 30 -13.98 -6.01 7.92
CA VAL A 30 -14.81 -5.16 7.06
C VAL A 30 -15.76 -4.28 7.91
N GLY A 31 -15.66 -2.96 7.77
CA GLY A 31 -16.39 -1.96 8.56
C GLY A 31 -15.77 -1.59 9.92
N ALA A 32 -14.63 -2.18 10.25
CA ALA A 32 -13.74 -1.86 11.36
C ALA A 32 -12.30 -2.21 10.95
N GLU A 33 -11.88 -1.61 9.84
CA GLU A 33 -10.58 -1.80 9.21
C GLU A 33 -9.48 -1.27 10.14
N ALA A 34 -8.31 -1.90 10.11
CA ALA A 34 -7.12 -1.36 10.76
C ALA A 34 -6.59 -0.19 9.92
N VAL A 35 -6.22 0.92 10.55
CA VAL A 35 -5.72 2.11 9.87
C VAL A 35 -4.32 2.47 10.35
N ASP A 36 -3.34 2.10 9.56
CA ASP A 36 -1.93 2.38 9.82
C ASP A 36 -1.45 3.63 9.11
N ARG A 37 -0.55 4.36 9.76
CA ARG A 37 -0.02 5.64 9.30
C ARG A 37 1.49 5.59 9.23
N ILE A 38 2.06 5.74 8.04
CA ILE A 38 3.50 5.88 7.83
C ILE A 38 3.82 7.37 7.63
N THR A 39 4.65 7.92 8.51
CA THR A 39 4.84 9.37 8.59
C THR A 39 5.89 9.94 7.63
N ASP A 40 6.80 9.09 7.13
CA ASP A 40 8.00 9.51 6.43
C ASP A 40 8.45 8.55 5.33
N PHE A 41 7.50 7.86 4.69
CA PHE A 41 7.81 6.88 3.63
C PHE A 41 8.56 7.54 2.47
N ASP A 42 9.69 6.96 2.09
CA ASP A 42 10.47 7.34 0.91
C ASP A 42 10.31 6.26 -0.17
N VAL A 43 9.50 6.55 -1.17
CA VAL A 43 9.20 5.64 -2.30
C VAL A 43 10.43 5.11 -3.03
N GLN A 44 11.57 5.81 -3.00
CA GLN A 44 12.80 5.34 -3.65
C GLN A 44 13.67 4.48 -2.72
N LYS A 45 13.50 4.59 -1.40
CA LYS A 45 14.36 3.89 -0.43
C LYS A 45 13.64 2.78 0.32
N ASP A 46 12.44 3.04 0.79
CA ASP A 46 11.72 2.16 1.70
C ASP A 46 10.96 1.07 0.96
N THR A 47 10.56 0.05 1.70
CA THR A 47 9.81 -1.09 1.20
C THR A 47 8.56 -1.29 2.06
N LEU A 48 7.43 -1.49 1.41
CA LEU A 48 6.21 -2.02 2.01
C LEU A 48 6.16 -3.54 1.74
N ASP A 49 6.06 -4.33 2.80
CA ASP A 49 6.02 -5.79 2.72
C ASP A 49 4.66 -6.32 3.16
N LEU A 50 3.92 -6.88 2.20
CA LEU A 50 2.60 -7.46 2.38
C LEU A 50 2.60 -8.97 2.07
N SER A 51 3.78 -9.58 1.90
CA SER A 51 3.90 -11.00 1.53
C SER A 51 3.29 -11.95 2.55
N GLU A 52 3.25 -11.55 3.82
CA GLU A 52 2.54 -12.31 4.87
C GLU A 52 1.11 -11.81 5.13
N LEU A 53 0.64 -10.74 4.49
CA LEU A 53 -0.72 -10.20 4.68
C LEU A 53 -1.71 -10.71 3.64
N LEU A 54 -1.33 -10.70 2.36
CA LEU A 54 -2.22 -11.10 1.27
C LEU A 54 -2.43 -12.62 1.32
N ILE A 55 -3.68 -13.05 1.16
CA ILE A 55 -4.07 -14.45 1.25
C ILE A 55 -4.50 -14.91 -0.14
N ASP A 56 -3.85 -15.96 -0.65
CA ASP A 56 -4.22 -16.60 -1.93
C ASP A 56 -4.09 -15.67 -3.16
N GLU A 57 -3.24 -14.65 -3.09
CA GLU A 57 -2.89 -13.74 -4.20
C GLU A 57 -2.08 -14.44 -5.30
N ASP A 58 -1.32 -15.48 -4.95
CA ASP A 58 -0.54 -16.30 -5.89
C ASP A 58 -1.39 -17.26 -6.74
N GLN A 59 -2.68 -17.39 -6.41
CA GLN A 59 -3.57 -18.35 -7.04
C GLN A 59 -3.85 -17.98 -8.49
N ALA A 60 -3.95 -19.01 -9.34
CA ALA A 60 -4.19 -18.82 -10.77
C ALA A 60 -5.50 -18.06 -11.03
N GLY A 61 -5.38 -16.83 -11.53
CA GLY A 61 -6.50 -15.96 -11.87
C GLY A 61 -6.81 -14.86 -10.85
N ALA A 62 -6.07 -14.79 -9.74
CA ALA A 62 -6.07 -13.63 -8.86
C ALA A 62 -5.52 -12.41 -9.60
N SER A 63 -6.17 -11.25 -9.42
CA SER A 63 -5.68 -9.95 -9.88
C SER A 63 -5.28 -9.14 -8.67
N LEU A 64 -4.14 -8.46 -8.72
CA LEU A 64 -3.71 -7.59 -7.63
C LEU A 64 -4.70 -6.42 -7.40
N GLU A 65 -5.47 -6.04 -8.42
CA GLU A 65 -6.55 -5.07 -8.30
C GLU A 65 -7.68 -5.53 -7.37
N ASP A 66 -7.87 -6.84 -7.15
CA ASP A 66 -8.85 -7.37 -6.19
C ASP A 66 -8.38 -7.22 -4.73
N TYR A 67 -7.08 -6.99 -4.53
CA TYR A 67 -6.43 -6.86 -3.23
C TYR A 67 -6.09 -5.41 -2.91
N LEU A 68 -5.55 -4.67 -3.87
CA LEU A 68 -4.88 -3.40 -3.63
C LEU A 68 -5.48 -2.29 -4.48
N THR A 69 -5.84 -1.20 -3.82
CA THR A 69 -6.25 0.06 -4.47
C THR A 69 -5.53 1.22 -3.82
N LEU A 70 -4.91 2.09 -4.62
CA LEU A 70 -4.17 3.25 -4.15
C LEU A 70 -4.89 4.54 -4.58
N GLU A 71 -5.37 5.32 -3.62
CA GLU A 71 -6.07 6.58 -3.87
C GLU A 71 -5.70 7.64 -2.82
N ASP A 72 -5.83 8.92 -3.17
CA ASP A 72 -5.69 10.01 -2.20
C ASP A 72 -6.95 10.07 -1.31
N ASN A 73 -6.75 10.19 0.00
CA ASN A 73 -7.84 10.46 0.93
C ASN A 73 -8.28 11.94 0.88
N ASP A 74 -9.28 12.32 1.70
CA ASP A 74 -9.80 13.70 1.75
C ASP A 74 -8.76 14.76 2.17
N GLN A 75 -7.63 14.33 2.76
CA GLN A 75 -6.51 15.20 3.14
C GLN A 75 -5.45 15.33 2.03
N GLY A 76 -5.58 14.58 0.93
CA GLY A 76 -4.60 14.49 -0.13
C GLY A 76 -3.41 13.57 0.19
N GLU A 77 -3.57 12.67 1.16
CA GLU A 77 -2.57 11.67 1.51
C GLU A 77 -2.88 10.37 0.76
N ALA A 78 -1.86 9.78 0.14
CA ALA A 78 -1.96 8.49 -0.51
C ALA A 78 -2.35 7.43 0.54
N THR A 79 -3.39 6.67 0.23
CA THR A 79 -3.88 5.57 1.06
C THR A 79 -3.94 4.31 0.21
N LEU A 80 -3.20 3.28 0.65
CA LEU A 80 -3.31 1.94 0.10
C LEU A 80 -4.44 1.23 0.87
N TYR A 81 -5.53 0.97 0.16
CA TYR A 81 -6.64 0.15 0.61
C TYR A 81 -6.34 -1.31 0.28
N ILE A 82 -6.44 -2.17 1.28
CA ILE A 82 -6.06 -3.58 1.19
C ILE A 82 -7.27 -4.45 1.56
N ALA A 83 -7.70 -5.29 0.63
CA ALA A 83 -8.57 -6.44 0.87
C ALA A 83 -7.69 -7.67 1.02
N SER A 84 -7.32 -8.03 2.25
CA SER A 84 -6.32 -9.10 2.49
C SER A 84 -6.71 -10.46 1.89
N ALA A 85 -8.01 -10.70 1.68
CA ALA A 85 -8.55 -11.94 1.11
C ALA A 85 -8.88 -11.89 -0.41
N GLY A 86 -8.55 -10.79 -1.10
CA GLY A 86 -8.77 -10.67 -2.55
C GLY A 86 -10.23 -10.68 -2.98
N ASP A 87 -11.14 -10.33 -2.07
CA ASP A 87 -12.59 -10.36 -2.28
C ASP A 87 -13.17 -8.94 -2.45
N ASN A 88 -12.31 -7.94 -2.69
CA ASN A 88 -12.63 -6.51 -2.75
C ASN A 88 -13.25 -5.96 -1.45
N GLN A 89 -13.21 -6.68 -0.33
CA GLN A 89 -13.63 -6.18 0.97
C GLN A 89 -12.42 -5.69 1.76
N ILE A 90 -12.29 -4.37 1.86
CA ILE A 90 -11.17 -3.74 2.55
C ILE A 90 -11.23 -4.06 4.05
N ASP A 91 -10.09 -4.49 4.60
CA ASP A 91 -9.89 -4.79 6.02
C ASP A 91 -8.67 -4.07 6.62
N GLN A 92 -7.88 -3.41 5.78
CA GLN A 92 -6.67 -2.70 6.15
C GLN A 92 -6.47 -1.46 5.28
N HIS A 93 -6.09 -0.34 5.91
CA HIS A 93 -5.61 0.86 5.24
C HIS A 93 -4.16 1.14 5.65
N VAL A 94 -3.32 1.55 4.70
CA VAL A 94 -2.00 2.12 4.98
C VAL A 94 -1.96 3.52 4.39
N VAL A 95 -1.90 4.53 5.26
CA VAL A 95 -1.85 5.95 4.90
C VAL A 95 -0.39 6.42 4.90
N PHE A 96 0.05 7.04 3.80
CA PHE A 96 1.35 7.67 3.68
C PHE A 96 1.20 9.18 3.92
N GLU A 97 1.38 9.63 5.16
CA GLU A 97 1.03 11.01 5.57
C GLU A 97 1.87 12.10 4.87
N ASN A 98 3.02 11.71 4.31
CA ASN A 98 3.95 12.62 3.64
C ASN A 98 3.88 12.61 2.10
N LEU A 99 2.94 11.85 1.51
CA LEU A 99 2.88 11.63 0.06
C LEU A 99 1.44 11.67 -0.44
N SER A 100 1.23 12.24 -1.63
CA SER A 100 0.04 11.97 -2.46
C SER A 100 0.33 10.89 -3.51
N VAL A 101 -0.70 10.31 -4.13
CA VAL A 101 -0.52 9.36 -5.25
C VAL A 101 0.24 10.02 -6.41
N ALA A 102 0.01 11.32 -6.63
CA ALA A 102 0.75 12.08 -7.63
C ALA A 102 2.25 12.21 -7.29
N ASP A 103 2.61 12.36 -6.01
CA ASP A 103 4.02 12.39 -5.57
C ASP A 103 4.69 11.03 -5.78
N MET A 104 3.97 9.93 -5.47
CA MET A 104 4.45 8.57 -5.72
C MET A 104 4.66 8.34 -7.23
N ALA A 105 3.70 8.74 -8.06
CA ALA A 105 3.80 8.63 -9.51
C ALA A 105 4.96 9.44 -10.09
N ALA A 106 5.16 10.68 -9.61
CA ALA A 106 6.25 11.54 -10.03
C ALA A 106 7.63 10.94 -9.69
N ALA A 107 7.75 10.25 -8.56
CA ALA A 107 9.01 9.61 -8.15
C ALA A 107 9.43 8.44 -9.07
N TYR A 108 8.48 7.88 -9.82
CA TYR A 108 8.70 6.84 -10.83
C TYR A 108 8.57 7.35 -12.27
N GLU A 109 8.51 8.68 -12.46
CA GLU A 109 8.36 9.31 -13.78
C GLU A 109 7.13 8.85 -14.57
N ILE A 110 6.05 8.47 -13.87
CA ILE A 110 4.78 8.05 -14.50
C ILE A 110 4.06 9.28 -15.05
N ASP A 111 3.72 9.25 -16.34
CA ASP A 111 2.87 10.27 -16.96
C ASP A 111 1.41 10.05 -16.54
N ILE A 112 0.93 10.91 -15.64
CA ILE A 112 -0.44 10.85 -15.13
C ILE A 112 -1.46 11.47 -16.10
N SER A 113 -1.02 12.09 -17.19
CA SER A 113 -1.92 12.84 -18.07
C SER A 113 -2.85 11.91 -18.86
N GLY A 114 -4.14 12.09 -18.63
CA GLY A 114 -5.19 11.30 -19.29
C GLY A 114 -5.43 9.92 -18.68
N LEU A 115 -4.76 9.56 -17.57
CA LEU A 115 -5.09 8.37 -16.79
C LEU A 115 -6.32 8.62 -15.91
N SER A 116 -7.19 7.62 -15.81
CA SER A 116 -8.18 7.51 -14.75
C SER A 116 -7.50 7.22 -13.39
N SER A 117 -8.23 7.41 -12.28
CA SER A 117 -7.71 7.06 -10.95
C SER A 117 -7.33 5.58 -10.83
N GLN A 118 -8.10 4.70 -11.47
CA GLN A 118 -7.83 3.26 -11.51
C GLN A 118 -6.54 2.94 -12.28
N GLU A 119 -6.35 3.54 -13.45
CA GLU A 119 -5.13 3.36 -14.24
C GLU A 119 -3.89 3.93 -13.53
N LEU A 120 -4.05 5.06 -12.83
CA LEU A 120 -2.98 5.65 -12.01
C LEU A 120 -2.63 4.74 -10.84
N SER A 121 -3.63 4.24 -10.09
CA SER A 121 -3.44 3.28 -9.00
C SER A 121 -2.65 2.06 -9.49
N ALA A 122 -3.13 1.39 -10.55
CA ALA A 122 -2.46 0.23 -11.11
C ALA A 122 -1.03 0.54 -11.55
N SER A 123 -0.80 1.68 -12.22
CA SER A 123 0.53 2.09 -12.69
C SER A 123 1.52 2.31 -11.54
N VAL A 124 1.08 2.94 -10.44
CA VAL A 124 1.93 3.18 -9.27
C VAL A 124 2.23 1.89 -8.53
N ILE A 125 1.23 1.03 -8.32
CA ILE A 125 1.41 -0.29 -7.69
C ILE A 125 2.38 -1.15 -8.51
N ASP A 126 2.19 -1.22 -9.84
CA ASP A 126 3.09 -1.94 -10.75
C ASP A 126 4.53 -1.41 -10.67
N ALA A 127 4.71 -0.09 -10.63
CA ALA A 127 6.03 0.52 -10.48
C ALA A 127 6.66 0.17 -9.13
N MET A 128 5.91 0.19 -8.03
CA MET A 128 6.40 -0.21 -6.71
C MET A 128 6.88 -1.68 -6.71
N ILE A 129 6.14 -2.58 -7.35
CA ILE A 129 6.53 -4.00 -7.46
C ILE A 129 7.79 -4.15 -8.32
N GLN A 130 7.83 -3.52 -9.49
CA GLN A 130 8.98 -3.58 -10.40
C GLN A 130 10.27 -3.04 -9.77
N GLN A 131 10.15 -2.05 -8.87
CA GLN A 131 11.27 -1.47 -8.12
C GLN A 131 11.53 -2.17 -6.77
N SER A 132 10.80 -3.25 -6.46
CA SER A 132 10.88 -3.99 -5.18
C SER A 132 10.63 -3.10 -3.94
N LYS A 133 9.73 -2.12 -4.10
CA LYS A 133 9.23 -1.20 -3.07
C LYS A 133 7.90 -1.66 -2.48
N LEU A 134 7.21 -2.55 -3.19
CA LEU A 134 6.10 -3.34 -2.68
C LEU A 134 6.45 -4.81 -2.84
N MET A 135 6.37 -5.58 -1.76
CA MET A 135 6.54 -7.03 -1.75
C MET A 135 5.20 -7.71 -1.50
N THR A 136 4.88 -8.69 -2.34
CA THR A 136 3.77 -9.66 -2.25
C THR A 136 4.38 -11.05 -2.48
N ASP A 137 3.68 -12.15 -2.20
CA ASP A 137 4.20 -13.51 -2.50
C ASP A 137 4.30 -13.78 -4.02
#